data_AF-A0ABD6J9W3-F1
#
_entry.id   AF-A0ABD6J9W3-F1
#
_cell.length_a   1.000
_cell.length_b   1.000
_cell.length_c   1.000
_cell.angle_alpha   90.00
_cell.angle_beta   90.00
_cell.angle_gamma   90.00
#
_symmetry.space_group_name_H-M   'P 1'
#
loop_
_entity.id
_entity.type
_entity.pdbx_description
1 polymer ?
#
loop_
_entity_poly.entity_id
_entity_poly.type
_entity_poly.pdbx_seq_one_letter_code
_entity_poly.pdbx_strand_id
1 'polypeptide(L)'
;MDVCFNQILGILKKYWADKDGTAGYDVARKVISLITTEKLQEFKSDTTYKTIFATGPSKIATARILNNLAGVNKFADYIEENISEDGRSNLAQDLKKLTGVPMDRGTVGRVCYNLLVDSLKAGNHLKNNKNKKSPLKKSEEKKIDVRSGIHQYISYVRDKEEIEVDGVSFKVSAHLMNDELEVVRTLPYCHALFEAYSAKGKQKITAENIEDSEYKSYFEREKEWFNEAAWYERSLRDTVVDFDNQYDLLKQDVYEGIEPVYHDEDFGTDGMKRLKKVHQQVVVLQLDRSNLKNIDNILGNDTKEGLCHVLVNDGKIKSWVKVDYDEVI
;
A
#
# COMPACT_ATOMS: atom_id res chain seq x y z
N MET A 1 4.54 -7.18 24.36
CA MET A 1 5.85 -7.28 25.03
C MET A 1 6.79 -6.55 24.09
N ASP A 2 7.33 -5.40 24.50
CA ASP A 2 8.04 -4.52 23.57
C ASP A 2 9.40 -5.14 23.23
N VAL A 3 9.56 -5.58 21.98
CA VAL A 3 10.79 -6.21 21.48
C VAL A 3 11.84 -5.12 21.22
N CYS A 4 12.99 -5.24 21.87
CA CYS A 4 14.07 -4.26 21.77
C CYS A 4 15.05 -4.59 20.63
N PHE A 5 15.65 -3.55 20.04
CA PHE A 5 16.59 -3.66 18.92
C PHE A 5 17.74 -4.65 19.17
N ASN A 6 18.32 -4.63 20.38
CA ASN A 6 19.39 -5.54 20.76
C ASN A 6 18.96 -7.01 20.88
N GLN A 7 17.69 -7.29 21.21
CA GLN A 7 17.19 -8.66 21.25
C GLN A 7 17.13 -9.27 19.84
N ILE A 8 16.74 -8.45 18.85
CA ILE A 8 16.72 -8.86 17.44
C ILE A 8 18.15 -9.08 16.93
N LEU A 9 19.09 -8.17 17.26
CA LEU A 9 20.51 -8.36 16.96
C LEU A 9 21.09 -9.64 17.57
N GLY A 10 20.67 -9.98 18.80
CA GLY A 10 21.08 -11.21 19.48
C GLY A 10 20.61 -12.48 18.76
N ILE A 11 19.41 -12.47 18.17
CA ILE A 11 18.92 -13.56 17.33
C ILE A 11 19.71 -13.60 16.02
N LEU A 12 19.85 -12.47 15.32
CA LEU A 12 20.58 -12.39 14.04
C LEU A 12 22.02 -12.88 14.17
N LYS A 13 22.69 -12.62 15.29
CA LYS A 13 24.04 -13.10 15.55
C LYS A 13 24.18 -14.63 15.45
N LYS A 14 23.15 -15.40 15.82
CA LYS A 14 23.19 -16.87 15.75
C LYS A 14 23.29 -17.42 14.32
N TYR A 15 22.82 -16.63 13.35
CA TYR A 15 22.66 -17.03 11.95
C TYR A 15 23.58 -16.25 11.01
N TRP A 16 24.46 -15.41 11.56
CA TRP A 16 25.42 -14.63 10.79
C TRP A 16 26.49 -15.55 10.19
N ALA A 17 26.85 -15.34 8.92
CA ALA A 17 27.60 -16.28 8.09
C ALA A 17 29.01 -16.67 8.61
N ASP A 18 29.59 -15.88 9.51
CA ASP A 18 30.88 -16.17 10.13
C ASP A 18 30.69 -17.03 11.39
N LYS A 19 30.62 -18.35 11.17
CA LYS A 19 30.85 -19.32 12.24
C LYS A 19 32.25 -19.08 12.81
N ASP A 20 32.30 -18.88 14.12
CA ASP A 20 33.46 -18.60 14.95
C ASP A 20 34.08 -17.20 14.81
N GLY A 21 33.57 -16.26 15.62
CA GLY A 21 34.35 -15.08 16.01
C GLY A 21 33.73 -13.71 15.70
N THR A 22 32.57 -13.63 15.04
CA THR A 22 31.93 -12.32 14.80
C THR A 22 31.54 -11.69 16.13
N ALA A 23 32.24 -10.63 16.51
CA ALA A 23 31.92 -9.92 17.71
C ALA A 23 30.53 -9.28 17.55
N GLY A 24 29.74 -9.21 18.62
CA GLY A 24 28.36 -8.68 18.52
C GLY A 24 28.31 -7.27 17.92
N TYR A 25 29.37 -6.48 18.10
CA TYR A 25 29.46 -5.15 17.49
C TYR A 25 29.64 -5.17 15.97
N ASP A 26 30.23 -6.22 15.38
CA ASP A 26 30.33 -6.35 13.92
C ASP A 26 28.96 -6.66 13.30
N VAL A 27 28.14 -7.48 13.99
CA VAL A 27 26.74 -7.69 13.62
C VAL A 27 25.97 -6.37 13.69
N ALA A 28 26.12 -5.61 14.78
CA ALA A 28 25.46 -4.31 14.90
C ALA A 28 25.91 -3.33 13.80
N ARG A 29 27.22 -3.28 13.49
CA ARG A 29 27.76 -2.43 12.42
C ARG A 29 27.19 -2.81 11.06
N LYS A 30 27.22 -4.10 10.74
CA LYS A 30 26.74 -4.59 9.44
C LYS A 30 25.23 -4.42 9.29
N VAL A 31 24.44 -4.76 10.31
CA VAL A 31 22.98 -4.51 10.31
C VAL A 31 22.70 -3.03 10.09
N ILE A 32 23.37 -2.13 10.80
CA ILE A 32 23.20 -0.68 10.59
C ILE A 32 23.52 -0.31 9.14
N SER A 33 24.63 -0.77 8.59
CA SER A 33 24.99 -0.48 7.18
C SER A 33 24.00 -1.00 6.15
N LEU A 34 23.25 -2.06 6.48
CA LEU A 34 22.25 -2.67 5.60
C LEU A 34 20.90 -1.95 5.70
N ILE A 35 20.53 -1.49 6.89
CA ILE A 35 19.26 -0.77 7.10
C ILE A 35 19.37 0.73 6.83
N THR A 36 20.57 1.26 6.58
CA THR A 36 20.79 2.69 6.30
C THR A 36 21.42 2.94 4.93
N THR A 37 21.17 4.13 4.39
CA THR A 37 21.78 4.64 3.15
C THR A 37 23.26 4.90 3.33
N GLU A 38 23.98 4.97 2.21
CA GLU A 38 25.43 5.28 2.17
C GLU A 38 25.75 6.69 2.68
N LYS A 39 24.74 7.55 2.86
CA LYS A 39 24.86 8.89 3.44
C LYS A 39 25.14 8.84 4.95
N LEU A 40 24.81 7.74 5.64
CA LEU A 40 25.16 7.60 7.05
C LEU A 40 26.67 7.36 7.18
N GLN A 41 27.39 8.37 7.66
CA GLN A 41 28.76 8.17 8.12
C GLN A 41 28.78 7.19 9.29
N GLU A 42 29.61 6.15 9.18
CA GLU A 42 29.83 5.17 10.25
C GLU A 42 30.11 5.85 11.59
N PHE A 43 29.66 5.20 12.67
CA PHE A 43 29.97 5.71 14.00
C PHE A 43 31.48 5.60 14.23
N LYS A 44 32.12 6.72 14.56
CA LYS A 44 33.58 6.84 14.70
C LYS A 44 34.22 5.90 15.74
N SER A 45 33.43 5.23 16.57
CA SER A 45 33.92 4.39 17.67
C SER A 45 33.21 3.05 17.70
N ASP A 46 34.00 1.98 17.69
CA ASP A 46 33.57 0.58 17.87
C ASP A 46 32.82 0.38 19.19
N THR A 47 33.13 1.19 20.20
CA THR A 47 32.41 1.22 21.48
C THR A 47 30.93 1.52 21.27
N THR A 48 30.58 2.36 20.27
CA THR A 48 29.19 2.67 19.94
C THR A 48 28.45 1.42 19.45
N TYR A 49 29.06 0.64 18.56
CA TYR A 49 28.47 -0.60 18.06
C TYR A 49 28.41 -1.69 19.14
N LYS A 50 29.40 -1.74 20.04
CA LYS A 50 29.38 -2.61 21.23
C LYS A 50 28.20 -2.26 22.14
N THR A 51 27.96 -0.98 22.40
CA THR A 51 26.81 -0.51 23.19
C THR A 51 25.50 -0.80 22.48
N ILE A 52 25.40 -0.56 21.17
CA ILE A 52 24.21 -0.86 20.38
C ILE A 52 23.85 -2.34 20.47
N PHE A 53 24.83 -3.23 20.33
CA PHE A 53 24.61 -4.67 20.45
C PHE A 53 24.20 -5.08 21.87
N ALA A 54 24.85 -4.53 22.89
CA ALA A 54 24.61 -4.94 24.28
C ALA A 54 23.26 -4.43 24.81
N THR A 55 22.98 -3.14 24.63
CA THR A 55 21.87 -2.43 25.30
C THR A 55 20.93 -1.70 24.35
N GLY A 56 21.18 -1.78 23.04
CA GLY A 56 20.44 -1.01 22.04
C GLY A 56 21.05 0.37 21.79
N PRO A 57 20.63 1.06 20.71
CA PRO A 57 21.14 2.38 20.36
C PRO A 57 20.70 3.45 21.36
N SER A 58 21.61 4.38 21.63
CA SER A 58 21.27 5.61 22.36
C SER A 58 20.32 6.47 21.54
N LYS A 59 19.58 7.39 22.18
CA LYS A 59 18.66 8.30 21.46
C LYS A 59 19.31 9.02 20.27
N ILE A 60 20.55 9.48 20.44
CA ILE A 60 21.31 10.17 19.39
C ILE A 60 21.63 9.21 18.25
N ALA A 61 22.03 7.97 18.56
CA ALA A 61 22.29 6.96 17.55
C ALA A 61 21.01 6.54 16.84
N THR A 62 19.90 6.33 17.57
CA THR A 62 18.57 6.02 17.02
C THR A 62 18.10 7.08 16.04
N ALA A 63 18.14 8.36 16.42
CA ALA A 63 17.76 9.46 15.53
C ALA A 63 18.64 9.51 14.26
N ARG A 64 19.95 9.29 14.40
CA ARG A 64 20.87 9.23 13.25
C ARG A 64 20.56 8.07 12.31
N ILE A 65 20.28 6.89 12.84
CA ILE A 65 19.93 5.70 12.06
C ILE A 65 18.59 5.93 11.35
N LEU A 66 17.56 6.38 12.07
CA LEU A 66 16.23 6.65 11.51
C LEU A 66 16.26 7.69 10.38
N ASN A 67 17.03 8.76 10.52
CA ASN A 67 17.16 9.80 9.49
C ASN A 67 17.88 9.34 8.22
N ASN A 68 18.48 8.14 8.22
CA ASN A 68 19.22 7.62 7.10
C ASN A 68 18.76 6.22 6.70
N LEU A 69 17.53 5.79 7.03
CA LEU A 69 17.05 4.46 6.65
C LEU A 69 17.10 4.24 5.13
N ALA A 70 17.59 3.08 4.72
CA ALA A 70 17.54 2.59 3.34
C ALA A 70 16.32 1.65 3.18
N GLY A 71 15.90 1.42 1.93
CA GLY A 71 14.82 0.48 1.62
C GLY A 71 15.13 -0.95 2.05
N VAL A 72 14.07 -1.73 2.28
CA VAL A 72 14.11 -3.11 2.79
C VAL A 72 14.95 -4.08 1.96
N ASN A 73 15.03 -3.87 0.64
CA ASN A 73 15.66 -4.80 -0.31
C ASN A 73 17.11 -5.09 0.05
N LYS A 74 17.93 -4.06 0.34
CA LYS A 74 19.35 -4.24 0.69
C LYS A 74 19.56 -5.20 1.88
N PHE A 75 18.69 -5.14 2.88
CA PHE A 75 18.76 -6.03 4.03
C PHE A 75 18.18 -7.42 3.71
N ALA A 76 17.04 -7.48 3.02
CA ALA A 76 16.38 -8.74 2.66
C ALA A 76 17.25 -9.59 1.72
N ASP A 77 17.81 -8.98 0.67
CA ASP A 77 18.70 -9.62 -0.29
C ASP A 77 19.95 -10.17 0.41
N TYR A 78 20.52 -9.38 1.34
CA TYR A 78 21.64 -9.85 2.15
C TYR A 78 21.30 -11.10 2.97
N ILE A 79 20.13 -11.15 3.61
CA ILE A 79 19.68 -12.32 4.37
C ILE A 79 19.47 -13.53 3.46
N GLU A 80 18.92 -13.33 2.27
CA GLU A 80 18.69 -14.39 1.28
C GLU A 80 20.00 -14.97 0.73
N GLU A 81 20.98 -14.12 0.42
CA GLU A 81 22.27 -14.51 -0.15
C GLU A 81 23.24 -15.12 0.88
N ASN A 82 23.16 -14.68 2.15
CA ASN A 82 24.18 -14.99 3.16
C ASN A 82 23.69 -15.94 4.26
N ILE A 83 22.41 -16.29 4.30
CA ILE A 83 21.85 -17.27 5.24
C ILE A 83 21.23 -18.43 4.47
N SER A 84 21.67 -19.65 4.79
CA SER A 84 21.13 -20.88 4.16
C SER A 84 19.62 -21.00 4.34
N GLU A 85 18.97 -21.77 3.48
CA GLU A 85 17.51 -21.98 3.52
C GLU A 85 17.03 -22.55 4.87
N ASP A 86 17.77 -23.51 5.43
CA ASP A 86 17.55 -24.03 6.79
C ASP A 86 17.81 -22.96 7.87
N GLY A 87 18.85 -22.14 7.67
CA GLY A 87 19.17 -21.01 8.56
C GLY A 87 18.06 -19.97 8.59
N ARG A 88 17.47 -19.63 7.43
CA ARG A 88 16.33 -18.72 7.30
C ARG A 88 15.07 -19.28 7.93
N SER A 89 14.84 -20.59 7.79
CA SER A 89 13.72 -21.28 8.45
C SER A 89 13.84 -21.23 9.98
N ASN A 90 15.03 -21.47 10.52
CA ASN A 90 15.30 -21.40 11.96
C ASN A 90 15.24 -19.95 12.48
N LEU A 91 15.79 -18.98 11.73
CA LEU A 91 15.70 -17.56 12.03
C LEU A 91 14.23 -17.10 12.13
N ALA A 92 13.38 -17.52 11.17
CA ALA A 92 11.95 -17.22 11.17
C ALA A 92 11.26 -17.74 12.43
N GLN A 93 11.57 -18.97 12.86
CA GLN A 93 11.01 -19.55 14.09
C GLN A 93 11.46 -18.79 15.35
N ASP A 94 12.74 -18.44 15.45
CA ASP A 94 13.28 -17.71 16.60
C ASP A 94 12.69 -16.29 16.70
N LEU A 95 12.58 -15.58 15.58
CA LEU A 95 11.96 -14.24 15.53
C LEU A 95 10.45 -14.31 15.81
N LYS A 96 9.75 -15.32 15.29
CA LYS A 96 8.33 -15.56 15.59
C LYS A 96 8.11 -15.84 17.08
N LYS A 97 8.98 -16.61 17.72
CA LYS A 97 8.92 -16.84 19.18
C LYS A 97 9.13 -15.55 19.99
N LEU A 98 10.03 -14.67 19.53
CA LEU A 98 10.30 -13.40 20.20
C LEU A 98 9.16 -12.38 20.02
N THR A 99 8.56 -12.33 18.83
CA THR A 99 7.70 -11.20 18.41
C THR A 99 6.22 -11.56 18.27
N GLY A 100 5.89 -12.84 18.09
CA GLY A 100 4.55 -13.29 17.74
C GLY A 100 4.16 -13.06 16.27
N VAL A 101 5.00 -12.37 15.49
CA VAL A 101 4.71 -12.02 14.09
C VAL A 101 4.86 -13.25 13.19
N PRO A 102 3.86 -13.58 12.35
CA PRO A 102 3.98 -14.65 11.36
C PRO A 102 5.05 -14.33 10.32
N MET A 103 5.98 -15.26 10.11
CA MET A 103 7.01 -15.18 9.07
C MET A 103 7.50 -16.59 8.72
N ASP A 104 8.08 -16.74 7.54
CA ASP A 104 8.63 -17.98 6.99
C ASP A 104 9.99 -17.70 6.29
N ARG A 105 10.61 -18.75 5.75
CA ARG A 105 11.96 -18.67 5.14
C ARG A 105 12.07 -17.68 3.97
N GLY A 106 10.99 -17.41 3.23
CA GLY A 106 10.94 -16.47 2.12
C GLY A 106 10.65 -15.03 2.56
N THR A 107 10.01 -14.85 3.72
CA THR A 107 9.60 -13.54 4.22
C THR A 107 10.49 -12.99 5.34
N VAL A 108 11.30 -13.84 5.98
CA VAL A 108 12.09 -13.52 7.19
C VAL A 108 13.01 -12.31 7.04
N GLY A 109 13.64 -12.10 5.88
CA GLY A 109 14.52 -10.95 5.65
C GLY A 109 13.77 -9.62 5.73
N ARG A 110 12.62 -9.54 5.07
CA ARG A 110 11.76 -8.34 5.06
C ARG A 110 11.12 -8.09 6.42
N VAL A 111 10.56 -9.14 7.03
CA VAL A 111 9.93 -9.03 8.36
C VAL A 111 10.95 -8.63 9.43
N CYS A 112 12.17 -9.17 9.38
CA CYS A 112 13.23 -8.82 10.32
C CYS A 112 13.68 -7.35 10.17
N TYR A 113 13.78 -6.83 8.94
CA TYR A 113 14.05 -5.41 8.71
C TYR A 113 13.00 -4.52 9.39
N ASN A 114 11.70 -4.83 9.20
CA ASN A 114 10.61 -4.06 9.81
C ASN A 114 10.70 -4.07 11.33
N LEU A 115 10.92 -5.25 11.94
CA LEU A 115 11.10 -5.38 13.38
C LEU A 115 12.27 -4.54 13.92
N LEU A 116 13.38 -4.46 13.18
CA LEU A 116 14.51 -3.60 13.54
C LEU A 116 14.11 -2.12 13.49
N VAL A 117 13.42 -1.68 12.44
CA VAL A 117 12.96 -0.29 12.32
C VAL A 117 11.94 0.07 13.41
N ASP A 118 11.01 -0.81 13.71
CA ASP A 118 9.95 -0.58 14.71
C ASP A 118 10.53 -0.49 16.12
N SER A 119 11.48 -1.37 16.45
CA SER A 119 12.19 -1.31 17.73
C SER A 119 13.03 -0.03 17.90
N LEU A 120 13.55 0.56 16.82
CA LEU A 120 14.19 1.88 16.84
C LEU A 120 13.18 2.99 17.10
N LYS A 121 12.03 2.97 16.42
CA LYS A 121 10.96 3.96 16.60
C LYS A 121 10.41 3.93 18.02
N ALA A 122 10.15 2.73 18.58
CA ALA A 122 9.66 2.55 19.94
C ALA A 122 10.61 3.15 21.00
N GLY A 123 11.93 2.99 20.83
CA GLY A 123 12.95 3.54 21.75
C GLY A 123 13.04 5.08 21.77
N ASN A 124 12.56 5.76 20.71
CA ASN A 124 12.64 7.22 20.58
C ASN A 124 11.49 7.96 21.30
N HIS A 125 10.43 7.25 21.71
CA HIS A 125 9.24 7.83 22.34
C HIS A 125 9.37 8.11 23.85
N LEU A 126 10.47 7.71 24.51
CA LEU A 126 10.66 7.95 25.93
C LEU A 126 11.25 9.35 26.20
N LYS A 127 10.35 10.30 26.54
CA LYS A 127 10.56 11.64 27.14
C LYS A 127 10.76 12.82 26.16
N ASN A 128 9.64 13.46 25.81
CA ASN A 128 9.55 14.92 25.71
C ASN A 128 8.43 15.39 26.65
N ASN A 129 8.79 15.70 27.90
CA ASN A 129 7.87 16.28 28.86
C ASN A 129 8.61 17.41 29.59
N LYS A 130 8.35 18.66 29.18
CA LYS A 130 8.25 19.90 29.99
C LYS A 130 8.35 21.17 29.11
N ASN A 131 7.30 22.00 29.21
CA ASN A 131 7.15 23.43 28.85
C ASN A 131 7.02 23.73 27.34
N LYS A 132 6.02 24.45 26.80
CA LYS A 132 5.08 25.46 27.33
C LYS A 132 3.67 25.22 26.76
N LYS A 133 2.65 25.54 27.57
CA LYS A 133 1.22 25.58 27.20
C LYS A 133 0.97 26.54 26.03
N SER A 134 0.26 26.06 25.02
CA SER A 134 -0.63 26.82 24.14
C SER A 134 -1.93 26.01 24.00
N PRO A 135 -3.08 26.64 23.74
CA PRO A 135 -4.40 26.22 24.22
C PRO A 135 -4.84 24.87 23.64
N LEU A 136 -5.63 24.14 24.43
CA LEU A 136 -6.25 22.85 24.11
C LEU A 136 -6.67 22.79 22.63
N LYS A 137 -5.94 22.02 21.81
CA LYS A 137 -6.50 21.41 20.62
C LYS A 137 -6.90 19.98 20.98
N LYS A 138 -8.14 19.65 20.66
CA LYS A 138 -8.69 18.29 20.64
C LYS A 138 -7.67 17.33 20.03
N SER A 139 -7.61 16.10 20.53
CA SER A 139 -6.80 15.00 19.99
C SER A 139 -6.91 14.93 18.46
N GLU A 140 -5.91 15.44 17.74
CA GLU A 140 -5.81 15.25 16.29
C GLU A 140 -5.37 13.79 16.08
N GLU A 141 -6.28 12.99 15.52
CA GLU A 141 -5.99 11.64 15.02
C GLU A 141 -4.79 11.73 14.06
N LYS A 142 -3.76 10.91 14.30
CA LYS A 142 -2.55 10.88 13.45
C LYS A 142 -2.94 10.38 12.05
N LYS A 143 -3.17 11.30 11.12
CA LYS A 143 -3.33 10.99 9.70
C LYS A 143 -1.97 10.73 9.03
N ILE A 144 -1.99 9.92 7.99
CA ILE A 144 -0.90 9.58 7.08
C ILE A 144 -0.59 10.76 6.17
N ASP A 145 0.62 11.30 6.20
CA ASP A 145 1.03 12.33 5.25
C ASP A 145 1.77 11.72 4.06
N VAL A 146 1.05 11.44 2.97
CA VAL A 146 1.62 10.87 1.75
C VAL A 146 2.58 11.83 1.02
N ARG A 147 2.54 13.13 1.32
CA ARG A 147 3.36 14.16 0.66
C ARG A 147 4.80 14.16 1.16
N SER A 148 5.11 13.42 2.23
CA SER A 148 6.47 13.32 2.76
C SER A 148 7.41 12.52 1.87
N GLY A 149 6.89 11.82 0.85
CA GLY A 149 7.67 10.92 0.00
C GLY A 149 8.15 9.65 0.71
N ILE A 150 7.63 9.38 1.91
CA ILE A 150 7.92 8.15 2.66
C ILE A 150 6.90 7.11 2.21
N HIS A 151 7.39 5.98 1.71
CA HIS A 151 6.53 4.86 1.39
C HIS A 151 5.96 4.25 2.68
N GLN A 152 4.64 4.10 2.73
CA GLN A 152 3.92 3.50 3.84
C GLN A 152 3.34 2.18 3.40
N TYR A 153 3.59 1.15 4.21
CA TYR A 153 3.03 -0.15 3.94
C TYR A 153 1.67 -0.25 4.62
N ILE A 154 0.64 -0.58 3.83
CA ILE A 154 -0.67 -0.85 4.38
C ILE A 154 -1.04 -2.30 4.12
N SER A 155 -1.48 -2.98 5.17
CA SER A 155 -2.12 -4.28 5.09
C SER A 155 -3.60 -4.20 5.43
N TYR A 156 -4.38 -4.98 4.70
CA TYR A 156 -5.82 -5.02 4.87
C TYR A 156 -6.24 -6.15 5.79
N VAL A 157 -7.13 -5.83 6.72
CA VAL A 157 -7.86 -6.82 7.50
C VAL A 157 -9.34 -6.67 7.18
N ARG A 158 -9.76 -7.16 5.99
CA ARG A 158 -11.14 -7.04 5.49
C ARG A 158 -12.17 -7.53 6.50
N ASP A 159 -11.91 -8.66 7.13
CA ASP A 159 -12.81 -9.27 8.13
C ASP A 159 -13.00 -8.39 9.39
N LYS A 160 -12.14 -7.39 9.59
CA LYS A 160 -12.19 -6.47 10.74
C LYS A 160 -12.52 -5.03 10.34
N GLU A 161 -12.71 -4.75 9.05
CA GLU A 161 -12.90 -3.39 8.53
C GLU A 161 -11.80 -2.44 9.01
N GLU A 162 -10.56 -2.93 9.02
CA GLU A 162 -9.39 -2.21 9.50
C GLU A 162 -8.32 -2.14 8.42
N ILE A 163 -7.66 -0.98 8.31
CA ILE A 163 -6.39 -0.85 7.60
C ILE A 163 -5.27 -0.74 8.62
N GLU A 164 -4.24 -1.54 8.45
CA GLU A 164 -3.05 -1.49 9.28
C GLU A 164 -1.94 -0.80 8.50
N VAL A 165 -1.56 0.39 8.95
CA VAL A 165 -0.50 1.18 8.32
C VAL A 165 0.72 1.15 9.22
N ASP A 166 1.82 0.58 8.72
CA ASP A 166 3.07 0.43 9.48
C ASP A 166 2.84 -0.13 10.90
N GLY A 167 1.93 -1.09 11.07
CA GLY A 167 1.61 -1.71 12.37
C GLY A 167 0.51 -1.02 13.19
N VAL A 168 -0.08 0.07 12.70
CA VAL A 168 -1.14 0.83 13.38
C VAL A 168 -2.47 0.58 12.70
N SER A 169 -3.44 0.04 13.44
CA SER A 169 -4.80 -0.19 12.94
C SER A 169 -5.64 1.10 12.95
N PHE A 170 -6.29 1.37 11.82
CA PHE A 170 -7.29 2.41 11.63
C PHE A 170 -8.60 1.75 11.22
N LYS A 171 -9.70 2.14 11.89
CA LYS A 171 -11.03 1.67 11.51
C LYS A 171 -11.47 2.32 10.21
N VAL A 172 -11.92 1.49 9.28
CA VAL A 172 -12.63 1.91 8.07
C VAL A 172 -14.11 2.06 8.42
N SER A 173 -14.75 3.13 7.98
CA SER A 173 -16.19 3.28 8.13
C SER A 173 -16.91 2.23 7.27
N ALA A 174 -17.65 1.34 7.92
CA ALA A 174 -18.44 0.29 7.28
C ALA A 174 -19.54 0.89 6.38
N HIS A 175 -19.34 0.86 5.07
CA HIS A 175 -20.44 0.84 4.11
C HIS A 175 -19.97 0.16 2.83
N LEU A 176 -20.33 -1.11 2.68
CA LEU A 176 -20.35 -1.75 1.37
C LEU A 176 -21.53 -1.12 0.62
N MET A 177 -21.35 -0.75 -0.66
CA MET A 177 -22.54 -0.48 -1.47
C MET A 177 -23.29 -1.80 -1.55
N ASN A 178 -24.45 -1.84 -0.91
CA ASN A 178 -25.26 -3.05 -0.91
C ASN A 178 -25.64 -3.33 -2.38
N ASP A 179 -25.63 -4.60 -2.77
CA ASP A 179 -26.08 -5.10 -4.08
C ASP A 179 -27.62 -4.93 -4.25
N GLU A 180 -28.20 -3.93 -3.61
CA GLU A 180 -29.61 -3.58 -3.73
C GLU A 180 -29.88 -3.12 -5.16
N LEU A 181 -30.93 -3.69 -5.75
CA LEU A 181 -31.40 -3.37 -7.10
C LEU A 181 -31.54 -1.86 -7.34
N GLU A 182 -31.84 -1.09 -6.31
CA GLU A 182 -31.97 0.37 -6.37
C GLU A 182 -30.63 1.09 -6.55
N VAL A 183 -29.54 0.57 -5.98
CA VAL A 183 -28.18 1.09 -6.19
C VAL A 183 -27.73 0.81 -7.63
N VAL A 184 -27.98 -0.41 -8.12
CA VAL A 184 -27.67 -0.79 -9.51
C VAL A 184 -28.45 0.05 -10.53
N ARG A 185 -29.68 0.46 -10.19
CA ARG A 185 -30.50 1.34 -11.03
C ARG A 185 -30.06 2.80 -11.04
N THR A 186 -29.29 3.25 -10.06
CA THR A 186 -29.03 4.67 -9.87
C THR A 186 -27.60 5.06 -10.21
N LEU A 187 -26.64 4.14 -10.12
CA LEU A 187 -25.24 4.46 -10.38
C LEU A 187 -24.93 4.58 -11.90
N PRO A 188 -24.33 5.71 -12.34
CA PRO A 188 -24.02 5.94 -13.75
C PRO A 188 -23.17 4.85 -14.42
N TYR A 189 -22.19 4.28 -13.72
CA TYR A 189 -21.36 3.22 -14.30
C TYR A 189 -22.16 1.96 -14.66
N CYS A 190 -23.17 1.58 -13.86
CA CYS A 190 -24.06 0.47 -14.19
C CYS A 190 -24.81 0.71 -15.51
N HIS A 191 -25.33 1.93 -15.70
CA HIS A 191 -26.00 2.31 -16.96
C HIS A 191 -25.06 2.26 -18.15
N ALA A 192 -23.83 2.75 -18.00
CA ALA A 192 -22.82 2.70 -19.05
C ALA A 192 -22.46 1.25 -19.43
N LEU A 193 -22.36 0.35 -18.44
CA LEU A 193 -22.14 -1.08 -18.68
C LEU A 193 -23.32 -1.71 -19.43
N PHE A 194 -24.56 -1.44 -19.00
CA PHE A 194 -25.76 -1.95 -19.69
C PHE A 194 -25.87 -1.43 -21.11
N GLU A 195 -25.48 -0.19 -21.37
CA GLU A 195 -25.37 0.36 -22.73
C GLU A 195 -24.36 -0.43 -23.56
N ALA A 196 -23.16 -0.69 -23.01
CA ALA A 196 -22.12 -1.48 -23.68
C ALA A 196 -22.58 -2.91 -24.01
N TYR A 197 -23.25 -3.58 -23.07
CA TYR A 197 -23.81 -4.93 -23.26
C TYR A 197 -24.94 -4.94 -24.29
N SER A 198 -25.75 -3.89 -24.33
CA SER A 198 -26.86 -3.76 -25.28
C SER A 198 -26.41 -3.44 -26.71
N ALA A 199 -25.22 -2.87 -26.89
CA ALA A 199 -24.79 -2.32 -28.19
C ALA A 199 -24.67 -3.35 -29.32
N LYS A 200 -24.35 -4.61 -28.98
CA LYS A 200 -24.25 -5.73 -29.93
C LYS A 200 -25.31 -6.81 -29.72
N GLY A 201 -26.06 -6.73 -28.62
CA GLY A 201 -27.08 -7.70 -28.26
C GLY A 201 -28.37 -7.53 -29.06
N LYS A 202 -29.13 -8.61 -29.18
CA LYS A 202 -30.52 -8.55 -29.72
C LYS A 202 -31.52 -8.01 -28.68
N GLN A 203 -31.13 -8.06 -27.41
CA GLN A 203 -31.95 -7.66 -26.26
C GLN A 203 -31.24 -6.52 -25.53
N LYS A 204 -32.04 -5.54 -25.10
CA LYS A 204 -31.57 -4.46 -24.22
C LYS A 204 -31.33 -5.03 -22.82
N ILE A 205 -30.12 -4.86 -22.32
CA ILE A 205 -29.73 -5.25 -20.96
C ILE A 205 -30.12 -4.14 -19.98
N THR A 206 -30.66 -4.51 -18.83
CA THR A 206 -31.08 -3.62 -17.75
C THR A 206 -30.83 -4.28 -16.38
N ALA A 207 -31.01 -3.54 -15.29
CA ALA A 207 -30.90 -4.06 -13.94
C ALA A 207 -31.85 -5.25 -13.68
N GLU A 208 -32.99 -5.30 -14.35
CA GLU A 208 -34.00 -6.35 -14.18
C GLU A 208 -33.63 -7.68 -14.86
N ASN A 209 -32.78 -7.65 -15.90
CA ASN A 209 -32.49 -8.85 -16.70
C ASN A 209 -31.01 -9.23 -16.75
N ILE A 210 -30.12 -8.44 -16.12
CA ILE A 210 -28.68 -8.72 -16.09
C ILE A 210 -28.37 -10.08 -15.46
N GLU A 211 -29.11 -10.46 -14.42
CA GLU A 211 -28.96 -11.73 -13.70
C GLU A 211 -29.25 -12.96 -14.56
N ASP A 212 -30.14 -12.84 -15.54
CA ASP A 212 -30.52 -13.93 -16.45
C ASP A 212 -29.80 -13.82 -17.81
N SER A 213 -28.90 -12.84 -17.96
CA SER A 213 -28.19 -12.58 -19.21
C SER A 213 -26.84 -13.30 -19.30
N GLU A 214 -26.30 -13.39 -20.51
CA GLU A 214 -24.94 -13.90 -20.76
C GLU A 214 -23.84 -13.02 -20.14
N TYR A 215 -24.18 -11.78 -19.73
CA TYR A 215 -23.24 -10.81 -19.18
C TYR A 215 -23.18 -10.83 -17.64
N LYS A 216 -23.98 -11.65 -16.96
CA LYS A 216 -24.02 -11.73 -15.48
C LYS A 216 -22.62 -11.80 -14.87
N SER A 217 -21.80 -12.75 -15.29
CA SER A 217 -20.47 -12.98 -14.72
C SER A 217 -19.47 -11.85 -15.03
N TYR A 218 -19.64 -11.15 -16.15
CA TYR A 218 -18.89 -9.93 -16.43
C TYR A 218 -19.32 -8.83 -15.49
N PHE A 219 -20.63 -8.59 -15.37
CA PHE A 219 -21.18 -7.54 -14.51
C PHE A 219 -20.84 -7.74 -13.03
N GLU A 220 -20.91 -8.97 -12.51
CA GLU A 220 -20.48 -9.30 -11.15
C GLU A 220 -19.02 -8.89 -10.91
N ARG A 221 -18.12 -9.17 -11.86
CA ARG A 221 -16.73 -8.74 -11.78
C ARG A 221 -16.56 -7.22 -11.85
N GLU A 222 -17.32 -6.54 -12.71
CA GLU A 222 -17.31 -5.07 -12.77
C GLU A 222 -17.75 -4.45 -11.43
N LYS A 223 -18.74 -5.05 -10.75
CA LYS A 223 -19.15 -4.64 -9.40
C LYS A 223 -18.04 -4.88 -8.38
N GLU A 224 -17.37 -6.03 -8.43
CA GLU A 224 -16.23 -6.33 -7.56
C GLU A 224 -15.15 -5.25 -7.68
N TRP A 225 -14.71 -4.92 -8.90
CA TRP A 225 -13.72 -3.87 -9.15
C TRP A 225 -14.18 -2.50 -8.67
N PHE A 226 -15.41 -2.09 -8.97
CA PHE A 226 -15.95 -0.83 -8.46
C PHE A 226 -15.95 -0.79 -6.92
N ASN A 227 -16.34 -1.88 -6.27
CA ASN A 227 -16.34 -1.99 -4.82
C ASN A 227 -14.92 -1.90 -4.24
N GLU A 228 -13.91 -2.47 -4.91
CA GLU A 228 -12.49 -2.30 -4.52
C GLU A 228 -12.06 -0.82 -4.57
N ALA A 229 -12.43 -0.08 -5.62
CA ALA A 229 -12.13 1.35 -5.72
C ALA A 229 -12.88 2.21 -4.69
N ALA A 230 -14.16 1.94 -4.47
CA ALA A 230 -14.96 2.64 -3.47
C ALA A 230 -14.45 2.36 -2.04
N TRP A 231 -14.00 1.13 -1.79
CA TRP A 231 -13.42 0.75 -0.52
C TRP A 231 -12.04 1.40 -0.31
N TYR A 232 -11.20 1.44 -1.35
CA TYR A 232 -9.93 2.18 -1.34
C TYR A 232 -10.15 3.65 -0.93
N GLU A 233 -11.11 4.31 -1.57
CA GLU A 233 -11.41 5.71 -1.34
C GLU A 233 -11.81 5.96 0.12
N ARG A 234 -12.77 5.17 0.62
CA ARG A 234 -13.27 5.30 1.99
C ARG A 234 -12.19 5.02 3.04
N SER A 235 -11.36 4.02 2.81
CA SER A 235 -10.33 3.60 3.78
C SER A 235 -9.25 4.66 3.99
N LEU A 236 -8.94 5.41 2.94
CA LEU A 236 -7.87 6.40 2.96
C LEU A 236 -8.38 7.84 3.18
N ARG A 237 -9.64 8.15 2.87
CA ARG A 237 -10.24 9.48 3.02
C ARG A 237 -10.04 10.10 4.40
N ASP A 238 -10.32 9.33 5.44
CA ASP A 238 -10.19 9.82 6.82
C ASP A 238 -8.77 9.64 7.37
N THR A 239 -8.03 8.69 6.80
CA THR A 239 -6.71 8.29 7.29
C THR A 239 -5.57 9.10 6.67
N VAL A 240 -5.73 9.63 5.46
CA VAL A 240 -4.68 10.32 4.70
C VAL A 240 -4.88 11.84 4.74
N VAL A 241 -3.80 12.57 4.97
CA VAL A 241 -3.75 14.03 4.83
C VAL A 241 -3.87 14.39 3.35
N ASP A 242 -4.71 15.38 3.05
CA ASP A 242 -4.90 15.88 1.69
C ASP A 242 -5.49 14.84 0.71
N PHE A 243 -6.20 13.83 1.24
CA PHE A 243 -6.70 12.71 0.45
C PHE A 243 -7.47 13.15 -0.80
N ASP A 244 -8.43 14.07 -0.67
CA ASP A 244 -9.29 14.49 -1.79
C ASP A 244 -8.49 15.00 -2.99
N ASN A 245 -7.53 15.90 -2.74
CA ASN A 245 -6.65 16.42 -3.79
C ASN A 245 -5.78 15.31 -4.39
N GLN A 246 -5.22 14.44 -3.55
CA GLN A 246 -4.38 13.34 -4.04
C GLN A 246 -5.21 12.30 -4.83
N TYR A 247 -6.47 12.09 -4.47
CA TYR A 247 -7.38 11.19 -5.16
C TYR A 247 -7.85 11.77 -6.49
N ASP A 248 -8.12 13.08 -6.56
CA ASP A 248 -8.41 13.77 -7.81
C ASP A 248 -7.21 13.73 -8.77
N LEU A 249 -5.98 13.92 -8.28
CA LEU A 249 -4.76 13.73 -9.07
C LEU A 249 -4.60 12.30 -9.58
N LEU A 250 -4.97 11.30 -8.77
CA LEU A 250 -4.95 9.90 -9.16
C LEU A 250 -5.95 9.62 -10.29
N LYS A 251 -7.20 10.07 -10.12
CA LYS A 251 -8.25 9.95 -11.15
C LYS A 251 -7.87 10.64 -12.45
N GLN A 252 -7.27 11.82 -12.36
CA GLN A 252 -6.77 12.55 -13.52
C GLN A 252 -5.69 11.75 -14.26
N ASP A 253 -4.72 11.17 -13.55
CA ASP A 253 -3.65 10.37 -14.15
C ASP A 253 -4.19 9.09 -14.80
N VAL A 254 -5.19 8.46 -14.18
CA VAL A 254 -5.92 7.32 -14.77
C VAL A 254 -6.60 7.75 -16.07
N TYR A 255 -7.40 8.82 -16.04
CA TYR A 255 -8.14 9.29 -17.23
C TYR A 255 -7.19 9.61 -18.38
N GLU A 256 -6.18 10.43 -18.14
CA GLU A 256 -5.21 10.81 -19.18
C GLU A 256 -4.42 9.60 -19.72
N GLY A 257 -4.14 8.60 -18.87
CA GLY A 257 -3.47 7.37 -19.29
C GLY A 257 -4.34 6.43 -20.14
N ILE A 258 -5.67 6.46 -19.97
CA ILE A 258 -6.61 5.66 -20.78
C ILE A 258 -7.21 6.44 -21.95
N GLU A 259 -7.14 7.78 -21.95
CA GLU A 259 -7.78 8.67 -22.92
C GLU A 259 -7.52 8.26 -24.38
N PRO A 260 -6.28 7.94 -24.81
CA PRO A 260 -6.02 7.54 -26.19
C PRO A 260 -6.77 6.25 -26.60
N VAL A 261 -6.94 5.32 -25.67
CA VAL A 261 -7.68 4.08 -25.88
C VAL A 261 -9.18 4.33 -25.77
N TYR A 262 -9.62 5.17 -24.84
CA TYR A 262 -11.03 5.49 -24.68
C TYR A 262 -11.62 6.15 -25.94
N HIS A 263 -10.88 7.09 -26.54
CA HIS A 263 -11.27 7.84 -27.74
C HIS A 263 -10.88 7.15 -29.06
N ASP A 264 -10.43 5.90 -29.04
CA ASP A 264 -10.11 5.17 -30.26
C ASP A 264 -11.38 4.90 -31.09
N GLU A 265 -11.42 5.46 -32.30
CA GLU A 265 -12.53 5.37 -33.24
C GLU A 265 -12.69 3.95 -33.81
N ASP A 266 -11.64 3.11 -33.79
CA ASP A 266 -11.68 1.74 -34.30
C ASP A 266 -12.63 0.83 -33.51
N PHE A 267 -13.08 1.28 -32.35
CA PHE A 267 -14.14 0.61 -31.59
C PHE A 267 -15.54 0.91 -32.12
N GLY A 268 -15.77 2.05 -32.79
CA GLY A 268 -17.10 2.48 -33.21
C GLY A 268 -18.11 2.42 -32.06
N THR A 269 -19.21 1.69 -32.26
CA THR A 269 -20.25 1.45 -31.23
C THR A 269 -20.00 0.20 -30.38
N ASP A 270 -18.85 -0.48 -30.53
CA ASP A 270 -18.49 -1.67 -29.76
C ASP A 270 -17.99 -1.30 -28.36
N GLY A 271 -18.91 -0.89 -27.49
CA GLY A 271 -18.55 -0.47 -26.13
C GLY A 271 -17.93 -1.57 -25.29
N MET A 272 -18.25 -2.84 -25.57
CA MET A 272 -17.61 -3.96 -24.89
C MET A 272 -16.13 -4.09 -25.24
N LYS A 273 -15.77 -3.91 -26.51
CA LYS A 273 -14.37 -3.94 -26.93
C LYS A 273 -13.60 -2.73 -26.37
N ARG A 274 -14.23 -1.55 -26.36
CA ARG A 274 -13.66 -0.32 -25.76
C ARG A 274 -13.40 -0.50 -24.26
N LEU A 275 -14.40 -0.91 -23.50
CA LEU A 275 -14.29 -1.19 -22.05
C LEU A 275 -13.14 -2.17 -21.76
N LYS A 276 -13.11 -3.32 -22.46
CA LYS A 276 -12.04 -4.32 -22.28
C LYS A 276 -10.66 -3.77 -22.57
N LYS A 277 -10.53 -2.92 -23.60
CA LYS A 277 -9.25 -2.31 -23.96
C LYS A 277 -8.80 -1.26 -22.95
N VAL A 278 -9.74 -0.48 -22.43
CA VAL A 278 -9.46 0.46 -21.34
C VAL A 278 -9.01 -0.27 -20.07
N HIS A 279 -9.65 -1.38 -19.69
CA HIS A 279 -9.16 -2.19 -18.55
C HIS A 279 -7.75 -2.76 -18.80
N GLN A 280 -7.47 -3.27 -20.01
CA GLN A 280 -6.11 -3.73 -20.36
C GLN A 280 -5.07 -2.61 -20.27
N GLN A 281 -5.45 -1.39 -20.62
CA GLN A 281 -4.57 -0.22 -20.54
C GLN A 281 -4.35 0.21 -19.09
N VAL A 282 -5.41 0.29 -18.29
CA VAL A 282 -5.33 0.87 -16.93
C VAL A 282 -4.42 0.06 -16.01
N VAL A 283 -4.41 -1.28 -16.14
CA VAL A 283 -3.57 -2.16 -15.30
C VAL A 283 -2.07 -1.95 -15.54
N VAL A 284 -1.68 -1.53 -16.74
CA VAL A 284 -0.26 -1.27 -17.08
C VAL A 284 0.17 0.18 -16.85
N LEU A 285 -0.73 1.08 -16.48
CA LEU A 285 -0.39 2.48 -16.21
C LEU A 285 0.48 2.63 -14.96
N GLN A 286 1.45 3.53 -15.08
CA GLN A 286 2.17 4.11 -13.95
C GLN A 286 1.43 5.37 -13.51
N LEU A 287 1.01 5.42 -12.25
CA LEU A 287 0.18 6.49 -11.69
C LEU A 287 1.07 7.35 -10.78
N ASP A 288 1.74 8.33 -11.37
CA ASP A 288 2.83 9.07 -10.78
C ASP A 288 2.47 10.46 -10.27
N ARG A 289 1.32 11.03 -10.68
CA ARG A 289 0.90 12.39 -10.28
C ARG A 289 0.47 12.49 -8.83
N SER A 290 -0.15 11.43 -8.30
CA SER A 290 -0.64 11.37 -6.93
C SER A 290 0.44 10.85 -5.99
N ASN A 291 0.56 11.46 -4.81
CA ASN A 291 1.40 10.91 -3.75
C ASN A 291 0.79 9.66 -3.10
N LEU A 292 -0.44 9.27 -3.43
CA LEU A 292 -1.02 7.99 -3.01
C LEU A 292 -0.22 6.79 -3.53
N LYS A 293 0.63 6.98 -4.56
CA LYS A 293 1.61 5.97 -5.00
C LYS A 293 2.64 5.60 -3.94
N ASN A 294 2.83 6.46 -2.93
CA ASN A 294 3.70 6.18 -1.79
C ASN A 294 3.03 5.22 -0.80
N ILE A 295 1.79 4.79 -1.05
CA ILE A 295 1.13 3.75 -0.29
C ILE A 295 1.32 2.43 -1.02
N ASP A 296 2.20 1.60 -0.47
CA ASP A 296 2.54 0.31 -1.06
C ASP A 296 1.37 -0.69 -0.88
N ASN A 297 1.28 -1.64 -1.82
CA ASN A 297 0.32 -2.77 -1.80
C ASN A 297 -1.16 -2.44 -1.92
N ILE A 298 -1.51 -1.20 -2.23
CA ILE A 298 -2.90 -0.75 -2.22
C ILE A 298 -3.47 -0.54 -3.63
N LEU A 299 -2.69 0.02 -4.57
CA LEU A 299 -3.16 0.27 -5.95
C LEU A 299 -3.02 -0.99 -6.81
N GLY A 300 -3.75 -2.03 -6.42
CA GLY A 300 -3.86 -3.27 -7.18
C GLY A 300 -4.60 -3.07 -8.50
N ASN A 301 -4.50 -4.05 -9.40
CA ASN A 301 -5.16 -4.01 -10.71
C ASN A 301 -6.67 -3.81 -10.57
N ASP A 302 -7.31 -4.59 -9.69
CA ASP A 302 -8.75 -4.53 -9.43
C ASP A 302 -9.21 -3.11 -9.03
N THR A 303 -8.41 -2.41 -8.21
CA THR A 303 -8.66 -1.02 -7.84
C THR A 303 -8.51 -0.08 -9.02
N LYS A 304 -7.49 -0.25 -9.88
CA LYS A 304 -7.30 0.56 -11.09
C LYS A 304 -8.46 0.37 -12.08
N GLU A 305 -8.91 -0.86 -12.25
CA GLU A 305 -10.09 -1.19 -13.07
C GLU A 305 -11.35 -0.54 -12.48
N GLY A 306 -11.52 -0.60 -11.15
CA GLY A 306 -12.60 0.08 -10.45
C GLY A 306 -12.59 1.61 -10.58
N LEU A 307 -11.41 2.23 -10.67
CA LEU A 307 -11.28 3.68 -10.89
C LEU A 307 -11.89 4.13 -12.23
N CYS A 308 -11.92 3.26 -13.24
CA CYS A 308 -12.63 3.56 -14.49
C CYS A 308 -14.14 3.76 -14.24
N HIS A 309 -14.75 2.97 -13.36
CA HIS A 309 -16.17 3.13 -12.99
C HIS A 309 -16.40 4.39 -12.16
N VAL A 310 -15.45 4.77 -11.31
CA VAL A 310 -15.48 6.06 -10.59
C VAL A 310 -15.45 7.22 -11.60
N LEU A 311 -14.62 7.15 -12.63
CA LEU A 311 -14.57 8.16 -13.70
C LEU A 311 -15.89 8.27 -14.49
N VAL A 312 -16.64 7.17 -14.65
CA VAL A 312 -17.99 7.21 -15.24
C VAL A 312 -18.96 7.93 -14.31
N ASN A 313 -18.93 7.61 -13.01
CA ASN A 313 -19.79 8.27 -12.02
C ASN A 313 -19.48 9.77 -11.89
N ASP A 314 -18.21 10.17 -12.03
CA ASP A 314 -17.76 11.56 -12.06
C ASP A 314 -18.10 12.28 -13.38
N GLY A 315 -18.65 11.57 -14.37
CA GLY A 315 -19.01 12.11 -15.69
C GLY A 315 -17.83 12.37 -16.62
N LYS A 316 -16.62 11.91 -16.29
CA LYS A 316 -15.43 12.00 -17.16
C LYS A 316 -15.52 11.02 -18.32
N ILE A 317 -16.05 9.83 -18.07
CA ILE A 317 -16.43 8.87 -19.11
C ILE A 317 -17.94 8.92 -19.25
N LYS A 318 -18.44 9.51 -20.34
CA LYS A 318 -19.90 9.70 -20.54
C LYS A 318 -20.59 8.41 -20.98
N SER A 319 -19.95 7.64 -21.85
CA SER A 319 -20.47 6.41 -22.40
C SER A 319 -19.33 5.54 -22.95
N TRP A 320 -19.52 4.22 -22.90
CA TRP A 320 -18.65 3.27 -23.58
C TRP A 320 -19.02 3.08 -25.05
N VAL A 321 -20.16 3.58 -25.51
CA VAL A 321 -20.66 3.39 -26.89
C VAL A 321 -20.60 4.71 -27.68
N LYS A 322 -21.01 5.82 -27.06
CA LYS A 322 -21.07 7.15 -27.66
C LYS A 322 -20.00 8.03 -27.02
N VAL A 323 -18.81 8.01 -27.59
CA VAL A 323 -17.72 8.86 -27.13
C VAL A 323 -17.82 10.18 -27.89
N ASP A 324 -18.35 11.20 -27.24
CA ASP A 324 -18.34 12.55 -27.80
C ASP A 324 -16.90 13.07 -27.77
N TYR A 325 -16.42 13.62 -28.89
CA TYR A 325 -15.31 14.56 -28.85
C TYR A 325 -15.89 15.85 -28.26
N ASP A 326 -15.46 16.24 -27.06
CA ASP A 326 -15.79 17.58 -26.57
C ASP A 326 -15.26 18.57 -27.62
N GLU A 327 -16.17 19.30 -28.28
CA GLU A 327 -15.81 20.48 -29.05
C GLU A 327 -15.06 21.40 -28.10
N VAL A 328 -13.80 21.66 -28.43
CA VAL A 328 -12.91 22.60 -27.76
C VAL A 328 -13.69 23.91 -27.52
N ILE A 329 -14.02 24.21 -26.25
CA ILE A 329 -14.54 25.53 -25.84
C ILE A 329 -13.36 26.45 -25.53
#